data_AF-A0A021VT79-F1
#
_entry.id   AF-A0A021VT79-F1
#
_cell.length_a   1.000
_cell.length_b   1.000
_cell.length_c   1.000
_cell.angle_alpha   90.00
_cell.angle_beta   90.00
_cell.angle_gamma   90.00
#
_symmetry.space_group_name_H-M   'P 1'
#
loop_
_entity.id
_entity.type
_entity.pdbx_description
1 polymer ?
#
loop_
_entity_poly.entity_id
_entity_poly.type
_entity_poly.pdbx_seq_one_letter_code
_entity_poly.pdbx_strand_id
1 'polypeptide(L)'
;MPPALRDRLDPVWADHAAVSELVAAYGLTLSLRGASLLRAAPPWARFDSFRKAWCQANGLMSDQWPDRIDQRRARAAGVDLSGSARYRLTEKG
;
A
#
# COMPACT_ATOMS: atom_id res chain seq x y z
N MET A 1 -11.05 4.23 6.55
CA MET A 1 -9.71 4.12 5.94
C MET A 1 -8.71 3.71 7.03
N PRO A 2 -7.83 2.73 6.78
CA PRO A 2 -6.76 2.31 7.68
C PRO A 2 -5.83 3.49 8.06
N PRO A 3 -5.59 3.80 9.35
CA PRO A 3 -4.75 4.93 9.75
C PRO A 3 -3.36 4.93 9.11
N ALA A 4 -2.74 3.74 9.00
CA ALA A 4 -1.44 3.55 8.38
C ALA A 4 -1.37 3.99 6.91
N LEU A 5 -2.50 4.11 6.20
CA LEU A 5 -2.52 4.64 4.83
C LEU A 5 -2.29 6.14 4.75
N ARG A 6 -2.30 6.87 5.87
CA ARG A 6 -1.96 8.31 5.92
C ARG A 6 -0.46 8.56 5.90
N ASP A 7 0.33 7.56 6.25
CA ASP A 7 1.78 7.69 6.37
C ASP A 7 2.47 6.41 5.90
N ARG A 8 3.13 6.49 4.74
CA ARG A 8 3.96 5.39 4.24
C ARG A 8 5.16 5.05 5.13
N LEU A 9 5.53 5.93 6.07
CA LEU A 9 6.61 5.72 7.04
C LEU A 9 6.11 5.07 8.33
N ASP A 10 4.82 4.77 8.45
CA ASP A 10 4.28 4.08 9.60
C ASP A 10 5.06 2.77 9.85
N PRO A 11 5.57 2.53 11.08
CA PRO A 11 6.40 1.36 11.37
C PRO A 11 5.69 0.04 11.12
N VAL A 12 4.35 0.02 11.04
CA VAL A 12 3.59 -1.17 10.67
C VAL A 12 4.05 -1.76 9.34
N TRP A 13 4.48 -0.92 8.39
CA TRP A 13 4.92 -1.39 7.08
C TRP A 13 6.23 -2.17 7.15
N ALA A 14 7.02 -2.00 8.22
CA ALA A 14 8.21 -2.81 8.48
C ALA A 14 7.89 -4.21 9.04
N ASP A 15 6.72 -4.38 9.64
CA ASP A 15 6.29 -5.63 10.24
C ASP A 15 5.27 -6.39 9.37
N HIS A 16 5.73 -7.47 8.72
CA HIS A 16 4.87 -8.33 7.92
C HIS A 16 3.72 -9.00 8.68
N ALA A 17 3.87 -9.29 9.98
CA ALA A 17 2.82 -9.89 10.77
C ALA A 17 1.70 -8.88 11.01
N ALA A 18 2.06 -7.67 11.43
CA ALA A 18 1.11 -6.57 11.60
C ALA A 18 0.41 -6.19 10.28
N VAL A 19 1.12 -6.20 9.14
CA VAL A 19 0.49 -6.04 7.82
C VAL A 19 -0.48 -7.19 7.52
N SER A 20 -0.17 -8.44 7.90
CA SER A 20 -1.06 -9.57 7.69
C SER A 20 -2.35 -9.44 8.51
N GLU A 21 -2.25 -8.97 9.74
CA GLU A 21 -3.40 -8.64 10.59
C GLU A 21 -4.25 -7.52 9.99
N LEU A 22 -3.63 -6.46 9.45
CA LEU A 22 -4.35 -5.40 8.74
C LEU A 22 -5.07 -5.96 7.50
N VAL A 23 -4.42 -6.81 6.71
CA VAL A 23 -5.02 -7.42 5.52
C VAL A 23 -6.26 -8.22 5.90
N ALA A 24 -6.20 -9.01 6.98
CA ALA A 24 -7.33 -9.76 7.50
C ALA A 24 -8.44 -8.83 8.04
N ALA A 25 -8.09 -7.83 8.84
CA ALA A 25 -9.03 -6.90 9.46
C ALA A 25 -9.84 -6.09 8.44
N TYR A 26 -9.25 -5.79 7.27
CA TYR A 26 -9.91 -5.06 6.19
C TYR A 26 -10.42 -5.95 5.06
N GLY A 27 -10.32 -7.28 5.18
CA GLY A 27 -10.79 -8.23 4.17
C GLY A 27 -10.13 -8.04 2.80
N LEU A 28 -8.83 -7.71 2.78
CA LEU A 28 -8.10 -7.39 1.56
C LEU A 28 -7.36 -8.60 0.99
N THR A 29 -7.12 -8.57 -0.32
CA THR A 29 -6.20 -9.50 -0.99
C THR A 29 -5.07 -8.69 -1.62
N LEU A 30 -3.83 -8.94 -1.21
CA LEU A 30 -2.68 -8.22 -1.74
C LEU A 30 -2.14 -8.91 -3.00
N SER A 31 -1.94 -8.11 -4.05
CA SER A 31 -1.15 -8.53 -5.21
C SER A 31 0.28 -8.02 -5.04
N LEU A 32 1.15 -8.88 -4.50
CA LEU A 32 2.60 -8.70 -4.55
C LEU A 32 3.09 -9.40 -5.83
N ARG A 33 3.65 -8.66 -6.80
CA ARG A 33 4.15 -9.26 -8.05
C ARG A 33 5.46 -10.01 -7.78
N GLY A 34 5.54 -11.27 -8.25
CA GLY A 34 6.69 -12.17 -8.02
C GLY A 34 6.56 -12.97 -6.72
N ALA A 35 7.45 -13.92 -6.47
CA ALA A 35 7.45 -14.81 -5.29
C ALA A 35 7.76 -14.12 -3.95
N SER A 36 7.58 -12.80 -3.85
CA SER A 36 7.75 -12.07 -2.59
C SER A 36 6.48 -12.20 -1.76
N LEU A 37 6.47 -13.22 -0.91
CA LEU A 37 5.57 -13.31 0.23
C LEU A 37 5.66 -12.01 1.05
N LEU A 38 4.58 -11.63 1.75
CA LEU A 38 4.54 -10.47 2.65
C LEU A 38 5.79 -10.36 3.54
N ARG A 39 6.30 -11.48 4.04
CA ARG A 39 7.53 -11.58 4.85
C ARG A 39 8.77 -11.02 4.14
N ALA A 40 8.96 -11.33 2.86
CA ALA A 40 10.13 -10.93 2.07
C ALA A 40 9.98 -9.56 1.39
N ALA A 41 8.75 -9.05 1.29
CA ALA A 41 8.50 -7.75 0.69
C ALA A 41 9.11 -6.62 1.54
N PRO A 42 9.83 -5.65 0.96
CA PRO A 42 10.28 -4.47 1.69
C PRO A 42 9.10 -3.58 2.11
N PRO A 43 9.27 -2.68 3.10
CA PRO A 43 8.16 -1.89 3.65
C PRO A 43 7.37 -1.11 2.60
N TRP A 44 8.08 -0.46 1.66
CA TRP A 44 7.45 0.30 0.58
C TRP A 44 6.56 -0.56 -0.33
N ALA A 45 6.93 -1.83 -0.55
CA ALA A 45 6.15 -2.75 -1.38
C ALA A 45 4.90 -3.23 -0.65
N ARG A 46 5.00 -3.48 0.67
CA ARG A 46 3.84 -3.80 1.50
C ARG A 46 2.84 -2.66 1.51
N PHE A 47 3.31 -1.43 1.73
CA PHE A 47 2.48 -0.22 1.67
C PHE A 47 1.82 -0.07 0.29
N ASP A 48 2.58 -0.18 -0.81
CA ASP A 48 2.04 -0.02 -2.17
C ASP A 48 0.97 -1.05 -2.50
N SER A 49 1.21 -2.33 -2.18
CA SER A 49 0.24 -3.40 -2.41
C SER A 49 -0.99 -3.23 -1.54
N PHE A 50 -0.84 -2.86 -0.26
CA PHE A 50 -1.96 -2.63 0.64
C PHE A 50 -2.79 -1.42 0.21
N ARG A 51 -2.14 -0.30 -0.12
CA ARG A 51 -2.77 0.91 -0.66
C ARG A 51 -3.58 0.60 -1.91
N LYS A 52 -3.00 -0.14 -2.85
CA LYS A 52 -3.70 -0.54 -4.08
C LYS A 52 -4.91 -1.44 -3.77
N ALA A 53 -4.75 -2.46 -2.93
CA ALA A 53 -5.84 -3.36 -2.57
C ALA A 53 -6.98 -2.61 -1.87
N TRP A 54 -6.66 -1.71 -0.94
CA TRP A 54 -7.65 -0.92 -0.23
C TRP A 54 -8.39 0.06 -1.17
N CYS A 55 -7.67 0.77 -2.03
CA CYS A 55 -8.28 1.65 -3.03
C CYS A 55 -9.21 0.88 -3.99
N GLN A 56 -8.80 -0.32 -4.40
CA GLN A 56 -9.63 -1.19 -5.24
C GLN A 56 -10.92 -1.61 -4.54
N ALA A 57 -10.83 -2.06 -3.28
CA ALA A 57 -11.98 -2.47 -2.49
C ALA A 57 -12.98 -1.31 -2.20
N ASN A 58 -12.53 -0.06 -2.27
CA ASN A 58 -13.33 1.12 -1.93
C ASN A 58 -13.72 1.97 -3.15
N GLY A 59 -13.56 1.45 -4.38
CA GLY A 59 -13.95 2.18 -5.60
C GLY A 59 -13.11 3.44 -5.89
N LEU A 60 -11.87 3.48 -5.39
CA LEU A 60 -10.93 4.60 -5.56
C LEU A 60 -9.95 4.36 -6.71
N MET A 61 -10.35 3.54 -7.69
CA MET A 61 -9.59 3.27 -8.91
C MET A 61 -10.06 4.22 -10.02
N SER A 62 -9.19 4.45 -11.01
CA SER A 62 -9.53 5.27 -12.16
C SER A 62 -10.50 4.54 -13.08
N ASP A 63 -11.56 5.23 -13.49
CA ASP A 63 -12.53 4.71 -14.46
C ASP A 63 -11.89 4.51 -15.86
N GLN A 64 -10.88 5.32 -16.20
CA GLN A 64 -10.15 5.23 -17.47
C GLN A 64 -9.01 4.19 -17.44
N TRP A 65 -8.38 4.00 -16.28
CA TRP A 65 -7.26 3.08 -16.07
C TRP A 65 -7.53 2.22 -14.83
N PRO A 66 -8.32 1.14 -14.93
CA PRO A 66 -8.81 0.38 -13.76
C PRO A 66 -7.70 -0.21 -12.87
N ASP A 67 -6.48 -0.31 -13.38
CA ASP A 67 -5.30 -0.76 -12.66
C ASP A 67 -4.58 0.34 -11.86
N ARG A 68 -4.99 1.61 -12.02
CA ARG A 68 -4.42 2.81 -11.39
C ARG A 68 -5.38 3.39 -10.36
N ILE A 69 -4.82 3.89 -9.27
CA ILE A 69 -5.56 4.61 -8.23
C ILE A 69 -6.01 5.96 -8.79
N ASP A 70 -7.27 6.33 -8.61
CA ASP A 70 -7.76 7.70 -8.82
C ASP A 70 -7.16 8.59 -7.74
N GLN A 71 -6.17 9.40 -8.12
CA GLN A 71 -5.44 10.23 -7.17
C GLN A 71 -6.32 11.28 -6.49
N ARG A 72 -7.34 11.80 -7.17
CA ARG A 72 -8.23 12.82 -6.60
C ARG A 72 -9.13 12.19 -5.55
N ARG A 73 -9.76 11.05 -5.87
CA ARG A 73 -10.64 10.32 -4.94
C ARG A 73 -9.83 9.79 -3.74
N ALA A 74 -8.65 9.21 -3.98
CA ALA A 74 -7.82 8.67 -2.91
C ALA A 74 -7.25 9.77 -1.98
N ARG A 75 -6.86 10.94 -2.51
CA ARG A 75 -6.44 12.08 -1.67
C ARG A 75 -7.59 12.62 -0.83
N ALA A 76 -8.80 12.72 -1.40
CA ALA A 76 -9.99 13.12 -0.64
C ALA A 76 -10.33 12.12 0.48
N ALA A 77 -10.01 10.83 0.30
CA ALA A 77 -10.11 9.79 1.32
C ALA A 77 -8.97 9.80 2.36
N GLY A 78 -7.98 10.69 2.21
CA GLY A 78 -6.83 10.82 3.13
C GLY A 78 -5.70 9.81 2.90
N VAL A 79 -5.67 9.14 1.75
CA VAL A 79 -4.61 8.17 1.41
C VAL A 79 -3.33 8.91 1.00
N ASP A 80 -2.19 8.47 1.54
CA ASP A 80 -0.88 8.89 1.10
C ASP A 80 -0.56 8.31 -0.30
N LEU A 81 -0.48 9.21 -1.27
CA LEU A 81 -0.18 8.91 -2.68
C LEU A 81 1.27 9.21 -3.06
N SER A 82 2.10 9.60 -2.10
CA SER A 82 3.49 9.88 -2.35
C SER A 82 4.21 8.63 -2.88
N GLY A 83 5.15 8.84 -3.80
CA GLY A 83 5.85 7.74 -4.46
C GLY A 83 6.74 6.98 -3.50
N SER A 84 6.43 5.70 -3.30
CA SER A 84 7.18 4.79 -2.40
C SER A 84 8.48 4.28 -3.04
N ALA A 85 8.68 4.53 -4.34
CA ALA A 85 9.88 4.15 -5.08
C ALA A 85 11.16 4.90 -4.66
N ARG A 86 11.04 6.03 -3.93
CA ARG A 86 12.18 6.90 -3.57
C ARG A 86 13.06 6.39 -2.42
N TYR A 87 12.72 5.29 -1.75
CA TYR A 87 13.63 4.62 -0.81
C TYR A 87 14.74 3.81 -1.49
N ARG A 88 14.80 3.76 -2.84
CA ARG A 88 15.83 3.03 -3.60
C ARG A 88 17.22 3.67 -3.65
N LEU A 89 17.45 4.85 -3.07
CA LEU A 89 18.72 5.57 -3.26
C LEU A 89 19.46 6.01 -1.98
N THR A 90 18.99 5.68 -0.78
CA THR A 90 19.66 6.12 0.48
C THR A 90 20.15 5.00 1.40
N GLU A 91 20.05 3.73 1.01
CA GLU A 91 20.73 2.60 1.70
C GLU A 91 21.95 2.09 0.91
N LYS A 92 22.76 3.03 0.40
CA LYS A 92 24.19 2.80 0.15
C LYS A 92 24.98 3.79 0.99
N GLY A 93 25.00 3.52 2.30
CA GLY A 93 26.02 3.99 3.24
C GLY A 93 26.87 2.80 3.64
#